data_AF-A0A1H1YLE0-F1
#
_entry.id   AF-A0A1H1YLE0-F1
#
_cell.length_a   1.000
_cell.length_b   1.000
_cell.length_c   1.000
_cell.angle_alpha   90.00
_cell.angle_beta   90.00
_cell.angle_gamma   90.00
#
_symmetry.space_group_name_H-M   'P 1'
#
loop_
_entity.id
_entity.type
_entity.pdbx_description
1 polymer ?
#
loop_
_entity_poly.entity_id
_entity_poly.type
_entity_poly.pdbx_seq_one_letter_code
_entity_poly.pdbx_strand_id
1 'polypeptide(L)'
;MTEHGDMGTPAQEGRGQAQQAQGQAQQVRGQAQGQAPQGAQQGREMGQTRQAEAPATVPQARRSAEAEAEARGGRPSTMPEAAGYGMGWMVYAGTVLIVLGCLQAIWGFTSLFKTTYFLVASSGLIIPWGYTAWGWFHIGLAALLVVTGLAILAGQTWARYAGIVIASISLLANFLSLAAFPIWSAILIAVDILVIYGLSVHGRDMAMLRE
;
A
#
# COMPACT_ATOMS: atom_id res chain seq x y z
N MET A 1 -34.92 -22.49 -74.62
CA MET A 1 -34.51 -22.42 -73.20
C MET A 1 -34.00 -21.02 -72.94
N THR A 2 -34.43 -20.19 -72.00
CA THR A 2 -35.59 -20.08 -71.10
C THR A 2 -35.35 -18.70 -70.45
N GLU A 3 -36.41 -17.91 -70.26
CA GLU A 3 -36.52 -16.78 -69.32
C GLU A 3 -35.77 -15.46 -69.59
N HIS A 4 -36.54 -14.57 -70.22
CA HIS A 4 -36.57 -13.13 -70.02
C HIS A 4 -37.03 -12.81 -68.58
N GLY A 5 -36.16 -12.24 -67.75
CA GLY A 5 -36.47 -11.74 -66.41
C GLY A 5 -36.12 -10.26 -66.30
N ASP A 6 -37.15 -9.42 -66.28
CA ASP A 6 -37.14 -7.99 -66.02
C ASP A 6 -36.67 -7.69 -64.58
N MET A 7 -35.69 -6.79 -64.43
CA MET A 7 -35.42 -6.09 -63.17
C MET A 7 -35.20 -4.61 -63.45
N GLY A 8 -36.32 -3.89 -63.52
CA GLY A 8 -36.38 -2.44 -63.46
C GLY A 8 -35.49 -1.89 -62.34
N THR A 9 -34.63 -0.93 -62.71
CA THR A 9 -33.75 -0.21 -61.79
C THR A 9 -34.54 0.91 -61.11
N PRO A 10 -34.80 0.89 -59.79
CA PRO A 10 -35.55 1.93 -59.09
C PRO A 10 -34.61 3.04 -58.60
N ALA A 11 -33.77 3.59 -59.48
CA ALA A 11 -32.74 4.57 -59.10
C ALA A 11 -33.11 6.04 -59.35
N GLN A 12 -34.32 6.32 -59.85
CA GLN A 12 -34.70 7.68 -60.29
C GLN A 12 -35.77 8.36 -59.39
N GLU A 13 -36.55 7.64 -58.58
CA GLU A 13 -37.62 8.24 -57.77
C GLU A 13 -37.12 8.96 -56.50
N GLY A 14 -35.97 8.59 -55.95
CA GLY A 14 -35.47 9.15 -54.69
C GLY A 14 -34.90 10.57 -54.76
N ARG A 15 -34.55 11.07 -55.96
CA ARG A 15 -33.87 12.38 -56.10
C ARG A 15 -34.85 13.56 -56.09
N GLY A 16 -36.08 13.38 -56.57
CA GLY A 16 -37.11 14.42 -56.56
C GLY A 16 -37.64 14.72 -55.16
N GLN A 17 -37.79 13.68 -54.32
CA GLN A 17 -38.31 13.81 -52.96
C GLN A 17 -37.33 14.53 -52.02
N ALA A 18 -36.03 14.32 -52.20
CA ALA A 18 -34.99 14.98 -51.41
C ALA A 18 -34.92 16.50 -51.67
N GLN A 19 -35.17 16.94 -52.92
CA GLN A 19 -35.20 18.37 -53.25
C GLN A 19 -36.48 19.06 -52.76
N GLN A 20 -37.63 18.39 -52.80
CA GLN A 20 -38.88 18.96 -52.26
C GLN A 20 -38.85 19.13 -50.74
N ALA A 21 -38.22 18.21 -50.01
CA ALA A 21 -38.06 18.33 -48.55
C ALA A 21 -37.18 19.52 -48.14
N GLN A 22 -36.14 19.83 -48.93
CA GLN A 22 -35.23 20.94 -48.63
C GLN A 22 -35.88 22.32 -48.88
N GLY A 23 -36.72 22.45 -49.93
CA GLY A 23 -37.47 23.68 -50.20
C GLY A 23 -38.48 24.01 -49.10
N GLN A 24 -39.19 23.01 -48.58
CA GLN A 24 -40.16 23.20 -47.49
C GLN A 24 -39.48 23.59 -46.17
N ALA A 25 -38.30 23.03 -45.87
CA ALA A 25 -37.55 23.37 -44.66
C ALA A 25 -37.06 24.82 -44.64
N GLN A 26 -36.69 25.37 -45.80
CA GLN A 26 -36.31 26.80 -45.90
C GLN A 26 -37.51 27.73 -45.80
N GLN A 27 -38.67 27.35 -46.35
CA GLN A 27 -39.88 28.15 -46.31
C GLN A 27 -40.43 28.30 -44.88
N VAL A 28 -40.37 27.23 -44.07
CA VAL A 28 -40.76 27.26 -42.65
C VAL A 28 -39.77 28.10 -41.82
N ARG A 29 -38.47 28.04 -42.14
CA ARG A 29 -37.44 28.81 -41.42
C ARG A 29 -37.54 30.32 -41.68
N GLY A 30 -37.94 30.72 -42.90
CA GLY A 30 -38.20 32.11 -43.25
C GLY A 30 -39.47 32.67 -42.57
N GLN A 31 -40.53 31.86 -42.44
CA GLN A 31 -41.76 32.27 -41.74
C GLN A 31 -41.57 32.39 -40.21
N ALA A 32 -40.73 31.55 -39.60
CA ALA A 32 -40.44 31.60 -38.17
C ALA A 32 -39.64 32.85 -37.73
N GLN A 33 -38.94 33.52 -38.64
CA GLN A 33 -38.15 34.73 -38.33
C GLN A 33 -38.96 36.03 -38.44
N GLY A 34 -40.17 36.00 -39.03
CA GLY A 34 -41.02 37.18 -39.23
C GLY A 34 -41.96 37.53 -38.08
N GLN A 35 -42.09 36.68 -37.05
CA GLN A 35 -42.99 36.90 -35.92
C GLN A 35 -42.28 36.62 -34.59
N ALA A 36 -41.41 37.56 -34.20
CA ALA A 36 -40.98 37.68 -32.81
C ALA A 36 -42.13 38.32 -31.99
N PRO A 37 -42.57 37.70 -30.87
CA PRO A 37 -43.61 38.29 -30.03
C PRO A 37 -43.07 39.55 -29.32
N GLN A 38 -43.69 40.70 -29.60
CA GLN A 38 -43.39 42.00 -29.00
C GLN A 38 -43.53 42.03 -27.45
N GLY A 39 -44.03 40.96 -26.82
CA GLY A 39 -44.15 40.84 -25.36
C GLY A 39 -42.83 40.57 -24.60
N ALA A 40 -41.74 40.21 -25.27
CA ALA A 40 -40.47 39.88 -24.60
C ALA A 40 -39.62 41.11 -24.23
N GLN A 41 -39.94 42.30 -24.76
CA GLN A 41 -39.23 43.54 -24.44
C GLN A 41 -39.85 44.27 -23.24
N GLN A 42 -41.18 44.21 -23.07
CA GLN A 42 -41.90 44.90 -22.00
C GLN A 42 -41.62 44.30 -20.59
N GLY A 43 -41.26 43.01 -20.51
CA GLY A 43 -40.83 42.37 -19.26
C GLY A 43 -39.39 42.73 -18.84
N ARG A 44 -38.59 43.33 -19.71
CA ARG A 44 -37.19 43.73 -19.41
C ARG A 44 -37.11 45.14 -18.83
N GLU A 45 -38.06 46.01 -19.15
CA GLU A 45 -38.12 47.38 -18.61
C GLU A 45 -38.65 47.42 -17.17
N MET A 46 -39.63 46.57 -16.81
CA MET A 46 -40.10 46.42 -15.42
C MET A 46 -39.10 45.73 -14.49
N GLY A 47 -38.12 44.99 -15.04
CA GLY A 47 -37.05 44.37 -14.27
C GLY A 47 -35.91 45.33 -13.91
N GLN A 48 -35.75 46.42 -14.66
CA GLN A 48 -34.65 47.38 -14.47
C GLN A 48 -34.94 48.43 -13.38
N THR A 49 -36.20 48.76 -13.11
CA THR A 49 -36.56 49.69 -12.01
C THR A 49 -36.56 49.06 -10.63
N ARG A 50 -36.49 47.72 -10.50
CA ARG A 50 -36.25 47.03 -9.22
C ARG A 50 -34.78 46.79 -8.91
N GLN A 51 -33.88 47.07 -9.85
CA GLN A 51 -32.46 46.74 -9.72
C GLN A 51 -31.58 47.92 -9.31
N ALA A 52 -32.19 49.03 -8.85
CA ALA A 52 -31.48 50.21 -8.39
C ALA A 52 -31.27 50.27 -6.85
N GLU A 53 -31.75 49.29 -6.09
CA GLU A 53 -31.62 49.34 -4.62
C GLU A 53 -31.45 47.96 -3.99
N ALA A 54 -30.25 47.38 -4.15
CA ALA A 54 -29.80 46.29 -3.31
C ALA A 54 -28.33 46.57 -2.92
N PRO A 55 -28.01 46.72 -1.61
CA PRO A 55 -26.68 47.06 -1.19
C PRO A 55 -25.70 45.93 -1.53
N ALA A 56 -24.70 46.28 -2.34
CA ALA A 56 -23.47 45.53 -2.49
C ALA A 56 -22.85 45.31 -1.10
N THR A 57 -22.53 44.04 -0.72
CA THR A 57 -21.44 43.64 0.21
C THR A 57 -21.57 42.20 0.74
N VAL A 58 -21.78 41.17 -0.11
CA VAL A 58 -21.63 39.76 0.38
C VAL A 58 -20.91 38.78 -0.56
N PRO A 59 -20.78 38.96 -1.90
CA PRO A 59 -20.08 37.97 -2.72
C PRO A 59 -18.56 37.97 -2.55
N GLN A 60 -17.97 39.08 -2.11
CA GLN A 60 -16.52 39.29 -2.08
C GLN A 60 -15.90 38.86 -0.75
N ALA A 61 -16.55 39.16 0.38
CA ALA A 61 -16.11 38.71 1.70
C ALA A 61 -16.16 37.18 1.85
N ARG A 62 -17.16 36.54 1.22
CA ARG A 62 -17.26 35.08 1.17
C ARG A 62 -16.19 34.46 0.27
N ARG A 63 -15.94 35.05 -0.90
CA ARG A 63 -14.85 34.61 -1.79
C ARG A 63 -13.46 34.83 -1.20
N SER A 64 -13.23 35.91 -0.46
CA SER A 64 -11.96 36.14 0.24
C SER A 64 -11.82 35.21 1.45
N ALA A 65 -12.91 34.90 2.17
CA ALA A 65 -12.89 33.90 3.25
C ALA A 65 -12.71 32.47 2.72
N GLU A 66 -13.27 32.14 1.55
CA GLU A 66 -13.07 30.87 0.84
C GLU A 66 -11.63 30.77 0.30
N ALA A 67 -11.08 31.84 -0.29
CA ALA A 67 -9.69 31.90 -0.74
C ALA A 67 -8.68 31.90 0.43
N GLU A 68 -9.01 32.52 1.56
CA GLU A 68 -8.23 32.43 2.80
C GLU A 68 -8.36 31.06 3.47
N ALA A 69 -9.53 30.42 3.41
CA ALA A 69 -9.73 29.04 3.86
C ALA A 69 -9.02 28.03 2.95
N GLU A 70 -8.89 28.31 1.66
CA GLU A 70 -8.11 27.51 0.70
C GLU A 70 -6.60 27.74 0.88
N ALA A 71 -6.19 28.99 1.14
CA ALA A 71 -4.82 29.33 1.54
C ALA A 71 -4.44 28.81 2.94
N ARG A 72 -5.42 28.61 3.84
CA ARG A 72 -5.23 28.03 5.19
C ARG A 72 -5.53 26.53 5.30
N GLY A 73 -6.18 25.92 4.31
CA GLY A 73 -6.79 24.58 4.41
C GLY A 73 -6.49 23.62 3.24
N GLY A 74 -5.68 24.03 2.26
CA GLY A 74 -5.37 23.24 1.06
C GLY A 74 -4.18 22.29 1.16
N ARG A 75 -3.89 21.73 2.33
CA ARG A 75 -3.24 20.42 2.38
C ARG A 75 -4.11 19.58 3.30
N PRO A 76 -4.75 18.49 2.83
CA PRO A 76 -5.07 17.44 3.77
C PRO A 76 -3.72 17.13 4.42
N SER A 77 -3.59 17.51 5.70
CA SER A 77 -2.67 16.83 6.57
C SER A 77 -3.20 15.40 6.62
N THR A 78 -2.85 14.62 5.59
CA THR A 78 -2.59 13.21 5.73
C THR A 78 -1.43 13.15 6.73
N MET A 79 -1.78 13.41 7.99
CA MET A 79 -0.98 13.03 9.13
C MET A 79 -0.62 11.58 8.84
N PRO A 80 0.67 11.23 8.82
CA PRO A 80 1.17 10.07 8.10
C PRO A 80 0.56 8.81 8.70
N GLU A 81 -0.54 8.32 8.12
CA GLU A 81 -1.12 7.02 8.42
C GLU A 81 -0.04 5.94 8.22
N ALA A 82 0.86 6.16 7.26
CA ALA A 82 2.09 5.41 7.02
C ALA A 82 3.05 5.33 8.24
N ALA A 83 3.11 6.34 9.12
CA ALA A 83 3.99 6.33 10.29
C ALA A 83 3.46 5.41 11.41
N GLY A 84 2.14 5.21 11.49
CA GLY A 84 1.52 4.31 12.47
C GLY A 84 1.74 2.83 12.14
N TYR A 85 1.67 2.47 10.86
CA TYR A 85 1.84 1.08 10.41
C TYR A 85 3.26 0.54 10.63
N GLY A 86 4.29 1.36 10.42
CA GLY A 86 5.68 0.93 10.59
C GLY A 86 6.12 0.74 12.05
N MET A 87 5.52 1.49 12.98
CA MET A 87 5.91 1.46 14.39
C MET A 87 5.47 0.19 15.12
N GLY A 88 4.25 -0.30 14.86
CA GLY A 88 3.75 -1.55 15.45
C GLY A 88 4.61 -2.75 15.05
N TRP A 89 5.13 -2.73 13.82
CA TRP A 89 5.96 -3.81 13.32
C TRP A 89 7.39 -3.82 13.85
N MET A 90 7.95 -2.64 14.19
CA MET A 90 9.23 -2.57 14.91
C MET A 90 9.13 -3.19 16.30
N VAL A 91 8.06 -2.87 17.02
CA VAL A 91 7.81 -3.45 18.35
C VAL A 91 7.65 -4.95 18.26
N TYR A 92 6.89 -5.43 17.27
CA TYR A 92 6.74 -6.86 17.00
C TYR A 92 8.09 -7.53 16.72
N ALA A 93 8.82 -7.08 15.69
CA ALA A 93 10.06 -7.71 15.26
C ALA A 93 11.13 -7.67 16.37
N GLY A 94 11.26 -6.55 17.08
CA GLY A 94 12.18 -6.43 18.22
C GLY A 94 11.80 -7.36 19.37
N THR A 95 10.51 -7.46 19.71
CA THR A 95 10.04 -8.35 20.78
C THR A 95 10.26 -9.81 20.43
N VAL A 96 9.90 -10.24 19.21
CA VAL A 96 10.11 -11.61 18.75
C VAL A 96 11.60 -11.95 18.70
N LEU A 97 12.46 -11.02 18.29
CA LEU A 97 13.91 -11.22 18.29
C LEU A 97 14.47 -11.44 19.70
N ILE A 98 13.98 -10.68 20.69
CA ILE A 98 14.37 -10.86 22.10
C ILE A 98 13.90 -12.22 22.61
N VAL A 99 12.65 -12.60 22.32
CA VAL A 99 12.10 -13.91 22.71
C VAL A 99 12.92 -15.04 22.09
N LEU A 100 13.24 -14.95 20.80
CA LEU A 100 14.10 -15.89 20.09
C LEU A 100 15.47 -16.02 20.76
N GLY A 101 16.11 -14.89 21.09
CA GLY A 101 17.36 -14.88 21.83
C GLY A 101 17.26 -15.57 23.20
N CYS A 102 16.23 -15.27 23.98
CA CYS A 102 16.00 -15.93 25.28
C CYS A 102 15.82 -17.45 25.14
N LEU A 103 15.02 -17.91 24.18
CA LEU A 103 14.81 -19.33 23.91
C LEU A 103 16.12 -20.02 23.52
N GLN A 104 16.93 -19.36 22.69
CA GLN A 104 18.20 -19.89 22.24
C GLN A 104 19.28 -19.88 23.34
N ALA A 105 19.23 -18.91 24.28
CA ALA A 105 20.10 -18.91 25.47
C ALA A 105 19.80 -20.10 26.38
N ILE A 106 18.52 -20.37 26.66
CA ILE A 106 18.10 -21.53 27.47
C ILE A 106 18.58 -22.83 26.81
N TRP A 107 18.49 -22.91 25.49
CA TRP A 107 18.96 -24.05 24.73
C TRP A 107 20.47 -24.24 24.81
N GLY A 108 21.24 -23.18 24.52
CA GLY A 108 22.70 -23.19 24.60
C GLY A 108 23.17 -23.55 26.00
N PHE A 109 22.55 -22.96 27.04
CA PHE A 109 22.83 -23.29 28.44
C PHE A 109 22.56 -24.75 28.74
N THR A 110 21.41 -25.31 28.32
CA THR A 110 21.07 -26.73 28.52
C THR A 110 22.09 -27.66 27.88
N SER A 111 22.64 -27.30 26.72
CA SER A 111 23.67 -28.10 26.05
C SER A 111 25.02 -28.13 26.80
N LEU A 112 25.29 -27.16 27.68
CA LEU A 112 26.50 -27.14 28.52
C LEU A 112 26.43 -28.16 29.67
N PHE A 113 25.23 -28.49 30.17
CA PHE A 113 25.05 -29.46 31.28
C PHE A 113 24.97 -30.92 30.80
N LYS A 114 24.88 -31.17 29.49
CA LYS A 114 24.82 -32.53 28.94
C LYS A 114 26.20 -33.19 28.81
N THR A 115 27.06 -33.06 29.81
CA THR A 115 28.39 -33.70 29.85
C THR A 115 28.42 -35.09 30.49
N THR A 116 27.32 -35.61 31.05
CA THR A 116 27.42 -36.78 31.97
C THR A 116 26.44 -37.93 31.80
N TYR A 117 25.63 -38.04 30.72
CA TYR A 117 24.61 -39.11 30.68
C TYR A 117 24.32 -39.83 29.35
N PHE A 118 25.15 -39.70 28.32
CA PHE A 118 24.92 -40.47 27.07
C PHE A 118 26.09 -41.39 26.73
N LEU A 119 25.92 -42.66 27.14
CA LEU A 119 26.62 -43.85 26.68
C LEU A 119 26.29 -44.24 25.21
N VAL A 120 25.63 -43.37 24.44
CA VAL A 120 25.29 -43.65 23.03
C VAL A 120 25.59 -42.43 22.16
N ALA A 121 26.72 -42.58 21.47
CA ALA A 121 27.06 -42.07 20.16
C ALA A 121 27.13 -40.56 19.93
N SER A 122 28.37 -40.05 20.02
CA SER A 122 28.88 -38.86 19.33
C SER A 122 28.79 -38.92 17.78
N SER A 123 27.87 -39.70 17.19
CA SER A 123 27.81 -39.97 15.74
C SER A 123 26.69 -39.23 14.99
N GLY A 124 25.91 -38.39 15.68
CA GLY A 124 24.78 -37.65 15.09
C GLY A 124 25.07 -36.21 14.69
N LEU A 125 26.22 -35.65 15.09
CA LEU A 125 26.65 -34.32 14.66
C LEU A 125 27.60 -34.44 13.46
N ILE A 126 27.26 -33.75 12.37
CA ILE A 126 28.06 -33.66 11.12
C ILE A 126 29.46 -33.05 11.37
N ILE A 127 29.63 -32.34 12.49
CA ILE A 127 30.89 -31.71 12.87
C ILE A 127 31.28 -32.25 14.26
N PRO A 128 32.47 -32.87 14.43
CA PRO A 128 32.93 -33.44 15.71
C PRO A 128 33.32 -32.36 16.75
N TRP A 129 32.73 -31.17 16.67
CA TRP A 129 32.87 -30.11 17.63
C TRP A 129 31.86 -30.40 18.75
N GLY A 130 32.35 -30.78 19.93
CA GLY A 130 31.52 -31.30 21.02
C GLY A 130 30.35 -30.37 21.40
N TYR A 131 29.32 -30.95 22.03
CA TYR A 131 28.10 -30.25 22.47
C TYR A 131 28.37 -28.95 23.26
N THR A 132 29.49 -28.88 23.99
CA THR A 132 29.94 -27.68 24.69
C THR A 132 30.24 -26.50 23.77
N ALA A 133 30.89 -26.72 22.62
CA ALA A 133 31.18 -25.67 21.64
C ALA A 133 29.89 -25.11 21.01
N TRP A 134 28.95 -26.00 20.71
CA TRP A 134 27.61 -25.62 20.24
C TRP A 134 26.82 -24.82 21.28
N GLY A 135 26.93 -25.16 22.56
CA GLY A 135 26.32 -24.40 23.64
C GLY A 135 26.79 -22.96 23.70
N TRP A 136 28.12 -22.77 23.66
CA TRP A 136 28.70 -21.43 23.63
C TRP A 136 28.31 -20.65 22.37
N PHE A 137 28.25 -21.31 21.21
CA PHE A 137 27.79 -20.69 19.97
C PHE A 137 26.36 -20.17 20.11
N HIS A 138 25.42 -20.99 20.60
CA HIS A 138 24.04 -20.58 20.80
C HIS A 138 23.88 -19.50 21.87
N ILE A 139 24.68 -19.52 22.94
CA ILE A 139 24.69 -18.46 23.96
C ILE A 139 25.18 -17.12 23.37
N GLY A 140 26.26 -17.14 22.59
CA GLY A 140 26.76 -15.95 21.91
C GLY A 140 25.74 -15.38 20.93
N LEU A 141 25.10 -16.25 20.14
CA LEU A 141 24.08 -15.85 19.18
C LEU A 141 22.81 -15.31 19.87
N ALA A 142 22.41 -15.92 20.99
CA ALA A 142 21.32 -15.44 21.81
C ALA A 142 21.56 -14.02 22.33
N ALA A 143 22.77 -13.72 22.81
CA ALA A 143 23.13 -12.38 23.25
C ALA A 143 23.05 -11.36 22.09
N LEU A 144 23.55 -11.72 20.91
CA LEU A 144 23.47 -10.89 19.70
C LEU A 144 22.02 -10.60 19.29
N LEU A 145 21.15 -11.61 19.34
CA LEU A 145 19.73 -11.48 19.05
C LEU A 145 19.03 -10.52 20.02
N VAL A 146 19.28 -10.67 21.33
CA VAL A 146 18.69 -9.77 22.35
C VAL A 146 19.18 -8.33 22.15
N VAL A 147 20.49 -8.12 21.97
CA VAL A 147 21.06 -6.78 21.74
C VAL A 147 20.47 -6.15 20.47
N THR A 148 20.35 -6.92 19.40
CA THR A 148 19.78 -6.43 18.15
C THR A 148 18.29 -6.11 18.31
N GLY A 149 17.56 -6.87 19.12
CA GLY A 149 16.15 -6.66 19.37
C GLY A 149 15.91 -5.36 20.13
N LEU A 150 16.73 -5.12 21.15
CA LEU A 150 16.77 -3.84 21.86
C LEU A 150 17.15 -2.68 20.92
N ALA A 151 18.11 -2.87 20.02
CA ALA A 151 18.50 -1.85 19.04
C ALA A 151 17.36 -1.53 18.04
N ILE A 152 16.58 -2.52 17.62
CA ILE A 152 15.37 -2.33 16.80
C ILE A 152 14.32 -1.51 17.57
N LEU A 153 14.08 -1.85 18.84
CA LEU A 153 13.14 -1.10 19.69
C LEU A 153 13.62 0.34 19.96
N ALA A 154 14.93 0.57 19.98
CA ALA A 154 15.55 1.89 20.06
C ALA A 154 15.52 2.67 18.73
N GLY A 155 14.88 2.14 17.68
CA GLY A 155 14.71 2.82 16.40
C GLY A 155 15.98 2.89 15.53
N GLN A 156 16.98 2.05 15.79
CA GLN A 156 18.23 2.07 15.04
C GLN A 156 18.04 1.48 13.64
N THR A 157 18.39 2.25 12.60
CA THR A 157 18.18 1.85 11.19
C THR A 157 19.07 0.68 10.76
N TRP A 158 20.30 0.60 11.29
CA TRP A 158 21.24 -0.49 11.01
C TRP A 158 20.81 -1.82 11.64
N ALA A 159 20.04 -1.78 12.74
CA ALA A 159 19.66 -2.96 13.51
C ALA A 159 18.77 -3.93 12.71
N ARG A 160 18.14 -3.44 11.63
CA ARG A 160 17.32 -4.27 10.75
C ARG A 160 18.16 -5.18 9.89
N TYR A 161 19.17 -4.63 9.21
CA TYR A 161 20.10 -5.43 8.41
C TYR A 161 20.87 -6.40 9.30
N ALA A 162 21.34 -5.94 10.45
CA ALA A 162 21.98 -6.80 11.44
C ALA A 162 21.03 -7.92 11.91
N GLY A 163 19.78 -7.60 12.23
CA GLY A 163 18.78 -8.57 12.67
C GLY A 163 18.48 -9.64 11.63
N ILE A 164 18.36 -9.26 10.36
CA ILE A 164 18.15 -10.23 9.25
C ILE A 164 19.35 -11.17 9.13
N VAL A 165 20.58 -10.63 9.16
CA VAL A 165 21.81 -11.42 9.03
C VAL A 165 21.94 -12.37 10.23
N ILE A 166 21.77 -11.88 11.45
CA ILE A 166 21.90 -12.68 12.67
C ILE A 166 20.80 -13.76 12.73
N ALA A 167 19.54 -13.42 12.40
CA ALA A 167 18.45 -14.39 12.32
C ALA A 167 18.70 -15.45 11.24
N SER A 168 19.29 -15.08 10.10
CA SER A 168 19.65 -16.04 9.05
C SER A 168 20.74 -17.02 9.52
N ILE A 169 21.74 -16.52 10.26
CA ILE A 169 22.76 -17.38 10.88
C ILE A 169 22.13 -18.30 11.92
N SER A 170 21.23 -17.80 12.76
CA SER A 170 20.47 -18.60 13.73
C SER A 170 19.67 -19.70 13.05
N LEU A 171 18.96 -19.37 11.96
CA LEU A 171 18.20 -20.32 11.18
C LEU A 171 19.08 -21.45 10.66
N LEU A 172 20.24 -21.13 10.08
CA LEU A 172 21.19 -22.15 9.60
C LEU A 172 21.75 -23.00 10.74
N ALA A 173 22.07 -22.39 11.89
CA ALA A 173 22.55 -23.10 13.07
C ALA A 173 21.51 -24.08 13.64
N ASN A 174 20.25 -23.66 13.70
CA ASN A 174 19.14 -24.52 14.09
C ASN A 174 18.90 -25.61 13.04
N PHE A 175 19.02 -25.31 11.75
CA PHE A 175 18.92 -26.30 10.68
C PHE A 175 19.97 -27.40 10.81
N LEU A 176 21.23 -27.04 11.12
CA LEU A 176 22.29 -28.01 11.39
C LEU A 176 22.00 -28.87 12.64
N SER A 177 21.27 -28.33 13.61
CA SER A 177 20.89 -29.00 14.84
C SER A 177 19.65 -29.91 14.71
N LEU A 178 18.99 -29.93 13.56
CA LEU A 178 17.79 -30.75 13.32
C LEU A 178 18.03 -32.24 13.56
N ALA A 179 19.20 -32.77 13.19
CA ALA A 179 19.54 -34.17 13.37
C ALA A 179 19.66 -34.56 14.85
N ALA A 180 20.09 -33.62 15.71
CA ALA A 180 20.26 -33.85 17.14
C ALA A 180 18.95 -33.61 17.92
N PHE A 181 18.24 -32.52 17.60
CA PHE A 181 17.03 -32.10 18.31
C PHE A 181 15.99 -31.51 17.35
N PRO A 182 15.24 -32.37 16.64
CA PRO A 182 14.39 -31.94 15.52
C PRO A 182 13.25 -31.00 15.93
N ILE A 183 12.56 -31.32 17.03
CA ILE A 183 11.40 -30.53 17.49
C ILE A 183 11.84 -29.12 17.93
N TRP A 184 12.92 -29.03 18.71
CA TRP A 184 13.41 -27.75 19.22
C TRP A 184 13.94 -26.86 18.09
N SER A 185 14.73 -27.46 17.20
CA SER A 185 15.26 -26.77 16.03
C SER A 185 14.14 -26.26 15.11
N ALA A 186 13.09 -27.05 14.89
CA ALA A 186 11.95 -26.63 14.08
C ALA A 186 11.22 -25.41 14.65
N ILE A 187 11.03 -25.35 15.98
CA ILE A 187 10.43 -24.19 16.65
C ILE A 187 11.28 -22.94 16.41
N LEU A 188 12.59 -23.03 16.66
CA LEU A 188 13.47 -21.88 16.49
C LEU A 188 13.53 -21.42 15.02
N ILE A 189 13.60 -22.35 14.06
CA ILE A 189 13.54 -22.03 12.62
C ILE A 189 12.25 -21.30 12.27
N ALA A 190 11.10 -21.74 12.78
CA ALA A 190 9.82 -21.08 12.53
C ALA A 190 9.82 -19.62 13.05
N VAL A 191 10.41 -19.40 14.23
CA VAL A 191 10.55 -18.06 14.81
C VAL A 191 11.57 -17.22 14.02
N ASP A 192 12.69 -17.81 13.57
CA ASP A 192 13.68 -17.13 12.71
C ASP A 192 13.02 -16.61 11.41
N ILE A 193 12.19 -17.44 10.76
CA ILE A 193 11.44 -17.04 9.56
C ILE A 193 10.50 -15.88 9.87
N LEU A 194 9.80 -15.93 11.00
CA LEU A 194 8.86 -14.89 11.42
C LEU A 194 9.56 -13.55 11.67
N VAL A 195 10.76 -13.60 12.27
CA VAL A 195 11.64 -12.44 12.46
C VAL A 195 12.09 -11.88 11.11
N ILE A 196 12.58 -12.72 10.20
CA ILE A 196 13.08 -12.28 8.90
C ILE A 196 11.95 -11.66 8.08
N TYR A 197 10.76 -12.28 8.09
CA TYR A 197 9.55 -11.74 7.50
C TYR A 197 9.19 -10.38 8.09
N GLY A 198 9.24 -10.30 9.42
CA GLY A 198 9.40 -9.10 10.23
C GLY A 198 10.25 -8.03 9.54
N LEU A 199 11.55 -8.18 9.68
CA LEU A 199 12.48 -7.14 9.31
C LEU A 199 12.49 -6.83 7.80
N SER A 200 12.11 -7.78 6.95
CA SER A 200 12.16 -7.64 5.49
C SER A 200 10.92 -6.92 4.91
N VAL A 201 9.70 -7.35 5.27
CA VAL A 201 8.49 -6.89 4.55
C VAL A 201 8.11 -5.47 4.94
N HIS A 202 8.03 -5.16 6.24
CA HIS A 202 7.70 -3.81 6.72
C HIS A 202 8.94 -3.07 7.24
N GLY A 203 10.11 -3.52 6.77
CA GLY A 203 11.36 -2.79 6.84
C GLY A 203 11.20 -1.41 6.16
N ARG A 204 11.01 -1.42 4.86
CA ARG A 204 11.29 -0.27 4.01
C ARG A 204 10.51 1.02 4.30
N ASP A 205 9.33 0.93 4.92
CA ASP A 205 8.42 2.08 5.15
C ASP A 205 9.02 3.15 6.08
N MET A 206 10.07 2.83 6.83
CA MET A 206 10.66 3.71 7.86
C MET A 206 11.88 4.50 7.37
N ALA A 207 12.46 4.15 6.23
CA ALA A 207 13.57 4.92 5.66
C ALA A 207 13.08 6.23 5.01
N MET A 208 11.83 6.27 4.56
CA MET A 208 11.26 7.43 3.87
C MET A 208 10.74 8.53 4.81
N LEU A 209 10.70 8.30 6.13
CA LEU A 209 10.19 9.29 7.10
C LEU A 209 11.29 10.17 7.74
N ARG A 210 12.55 10.02 7.31
CA ARG A 210 13.70 10.78 7.83
C ARG A 210 14.32 11.76 6.80
N GLU A 211 13.72 11.90 5.63
CA GLU A 211 14.02 12.96 4.66
C GLU A 211 12.82 13.90 4.52
#